data_AF-A0A2V4VX20-F1
#
_entry.id   AF-A0A2V4VX20-F1
#
_cell.length_a   1.000
_cell.length_b   1.000
_cell.length_c   1.000
_cell.angle_alpha   90.00
_cell.angle_beta   90.00
_cell.angle_gamma   90.00
#
_symmetry.space_group_name_H-M   'P 1'
#
loop_
_entity.id
_entity.type
_entity.pdbx_description
1 polymer ?
#
loop_
_entity_poly.entity_id
_entity_poly.type
_entity_poly.pdbx_seq_one_letter_code
_entity_poly.pdbx_strand_id
1 'polypeptide(L)'
;MNDADAKVIRIQQHYGIQFPQGYLDFIQLHGGMSFDRMQGTEVQDWDIRFHLLDDQFIANNAELVDEVNPDPQWIIPIVWSVSSGNNYLLDYRQNKETPSVLFMEHELAMVREDAESEADTSEEAQRFMEENVQPIATHFEAFVTLLQARPSLG
;
A
#
# COMPACT_ATOMS: atom_id res chain seq x y z
N MET A 1 -25.45 7.94 7.20
CA MET A 1 -24.09 7.72 6.67
C MET A 1 -23.25 8.88 7.17
N ASN A 2 -22.19 8.59 7.94
CA ASN A 2 -21.29 9.65 8.39
C ASN A 2 -20.36 10.05 7.22
N ASP A 3 -19.63 11.17 7.35
CA ASP A 3 -18.75 11.69 6.29
C ASP A 3 -17.59 10.74 5.96
N ALA A 4 -17.07 10.02 6.95
CA ALA A 4 -16.00 9.03 6.76
C ALA A 4 -16.48 7.83 5.91
N ASP A 5 -17.67 7.29 6.19
CA ASP A 5 -18.27 6.21 5.40
C ASP A 5 -18.43 6.63 3.93
N ALA A 6 -18.84 7.87 3.69
CA ALA A 6 -19.03 8.40 2.33
C ALA A 6 -17.71 8.48 1.55
N LYS A 7 -16.60 8.84 2.23
CA LYS A 7 -15.26 8.89 1.64
C LYS A 7 -14.75 7.49 1.28
N VAL A 8 -14.88 6.53 2.19
CA VAL A 8 -14.53 5.13 1.92
C VAL A 8 -15.30 4.59 0.73
N ILE A 9 -16.61 4.84 0.65
CA ILE A 9 -17.44 4.41 -0.48
C ILE A 9 -16.93 5.00 -1.80
N ARG A 10 -16.56 6.29 -1.84
CA ARG A 10 -16.02 6.93 -3.05
C ARG A 10 -14.70 6.30 -3.49
N ILE A 11 -13.78 6.05 -2.55
CA ILE A 11 -12.50 5.41 -2.84
C ILE A 11 -12.72 4.00 -3.40
N GLN A 12 -13.56 3.20 -2.76
CA GLN A 12 -13.92 1.86 -3.21
C GLN A 12 -14.56 1.87 -4.61
N GLN A 13 -15.45 2.83 -4.89
CA GLN A 13 -16.07 3.00 -6.20
C GLN A 13 -15.07 3.40 -7.28
N HIS A 14 -14.11 4.28 -6.95
CA HIS A 14 -13.07 4.73 -7.87
C HIS A 14 -12.22 3.55 -8.36
N TYR A 15 -11.72 2.73 -7.43
CA TYR A 15 -10.87 1.58 -7.76
C TYR A 15 -11.67 0.32 -8.15
N GLY A 16 -12.98 0.27 -7.89
CA GLY A 16 -13.80 -0.92 -8.15
C GLY A 16 -13.48 -2.08 -7.20
N ILE A 17 -13.09 -1.77 -5.96
CA ILE A 17 -12.69 -2.73 -4.90
C ILE A 17 -13.58 -2.58 -3.66
N GLN A 18 -13.45 -3.50 -2.71
CA GLN A 18 -13.93 -3.34 -1.35
C GLN A 18 -12.76 -3.52 -0.41
N PHE A 19 -12.54 -2.58 0.49
CA PHE A 19 -11.52 -2.73 1.51
C PHE A 19 -11.90 -3.86 2.48
N PRO A 20 -10.93 -4.68 2.93
CA PRO A 20 -11.19 -5.67 3.97
C PRO A 20 -11.75 -5.00 5.23
N GLN A 21 -12.77 -5.59 5.85
CA GLN A 21 -13.34 -5.03 7.08
C GLN A 21 -12.28 -4.92 8.19
N GLY A 22 -11.39 -5.91 8.31
CA GLY A 22 -10.28 -5.88 9.26
C GLY A 22 -9.33 -4.69 9.04
N TYR A 23 -9.15 -4.24 7.80
CA TYR A 23 -8.40 -3.03 7.49
C TYR A 23 -9.14 -1.76 7.94
N LEU A 24 -10.42 -1.64 7.63
CA LEU A 24 -11.24 -0.49 8.03
C LEU A 24 -11.32 -0.36 9.56
N ASP A 25 -11.53 -1.46 10.26
CA ASP A 25 -11.57 -1.49 11.73
C ASP A 25 -10.20 -1.09 12.32
N PHE A 26 -9.11 -1.58 11.73
CA PHE A 26 -7.76 -1.28 12.18
C PHE A 26 -7.42 0.21 12.05
N ILE A 27 -7.67 0.82 10.88
CA ILE A 27 -7.39 2.25 10.67
C ILE A 27 -8.32 3.15 11.47
N GLN A 28 -9.54 2.70 11.78
CA GLN A 28 -10.45 3.46 12.65
C GLN A 28 -9.91 3.54 14.08
N LEU A 29 -9.33 2.45 14.57
CA LEU A 29 -8.75 2.37 15.93
C LEU A 29 -7.36 3.02 16.02
N HIS A 30 -6.59 2.98 14.93
CA HIS A 30 -5.18 3.35 14.92
C HIS A 30 -4.82 4.49 13.96
N GLY A 31 -5.80 5.16 13.36
CA GLY A 31 -5.61 6.26 12.41
C GLY A 31 -4.89 7.43 13.06
N GLY A 32 -3.60 7.57 12.79
CA GLY A 32 -2.71 8.57 13.39
C GLY A 32 -1.58 8.00 14.24
N MET A 33 -1.59 6.68 14.50
CA MET A 33 -0.45 5.99 15.08
C MET A 33 0.60 5.70 14.02
N SER A 34 1.85 5.53 14.46
CA SER A 34 2.92 4.96 13.65
C SER A 34 3.34 3.60 14.18
N PHE A 35 3.88 2.80 13.27
CA PHE A 35 4.26 1.42 13.51
C PHE A 35 5.69 1.18 13.02
N ASP A 36 6.31 0.16 13.58
CA ASP A 36 7.50 -0.49 13.04
C ASP A 36 7.08 -1.80 12.40
N ARG A 37 7.64 -2.10 11.22
CA ARG A 37 7.58 -3.44 10.64
C ARG A 37 8.70 -4.27 11.23
N MET A 38 8.32 -5.41 11.79
CA MET A 38 9.20 -6.35 12.46
C MET A 38 9.45 -7.60 11.62
N GLN A 39 10.65 -8.15 11.72
CA GLN A 39 10.96 -9.52 11.35
C GLN A 39 11.61 -10.22 12.55
N GLY A 40 10.83 -11.06 13.24
CA GLY A 40 11.22 -11.57 14.55
C GLY A 40 11.37 -10.42 15.56
N THR A 41 12.59 -10.19 16.02
CA THR A 41 12.92 -9.10 16.96
C THR A 41 13.59 -7.89 16.30
N GLU A 42 13.83 -7.95 14.99
CA GLU A 42 14.52 -6.88 14.26
C GLU A 42 13.52 -5.96 13.57
N VAL A 43 13.77 -4.65 13.64
CA VAL A 43 13.01 -3.63 12.91
C VAL A 43 13.52 -3.59 11.47
N GLN A 44 12.64 -3.86 10.51
CA GLN A 44 12.94 -3.83 9.08
C GLN A 44 12.57 -2.48 8.44
N ASP A 45 11.52 -1.84 8.96
CA ASP A 45 11.06 -0.53 8.53
C ASP A 45 10.42 0.17 9.73
N TRP A 46 10.59 1.48 9.82
CA TRP A 46 10.27 2.26 11.01
C TRP A 46 9.45 3.51 10.66
N ASP A 47 8.59 3.90 11.59
CA ASP A 47 7.64 5.02 11.42
C ASP A 47 6.77 4.86 10.16
N ILE A 48 6.22 3.66 9.95
CA ILE A 48 5.23 3.41 8.90
C ILE A 48 3.86 3.88 9.37
N ARG A 49 3.08 4.46 8.45
CA ARG A 49 1.79 5.09 8.75
C ARG A 49 0.76 4.73 7.70
N PHE A 50 -0.45 4.44 8.16
CA PHE A 50 -1.58 4.17 7.31
C PHE A 50 -2.06 5.46 6.62
N HIS A 51 -2.40 5.34 5.33
CA HIS A 51 -3.01 6.42 4.57
C HIS A 51 -4.38 6.77 5.18
N LEU A 52 -4.68 8.07 5.25
CA LEU A 52 -6.02 8.52 5.60
C LEU A 52 -6.96 8.25 4.42
N LEU A 53 -8.08 7.60 4.68
CA LEU A 53 -9.14 7.40 3.67
C LEU A 53 -9.99 8.67 3.53
N ASP A 54 -9.36 9.74 3.04
CA ASP A 54 -9.98 11.05 2.85
C ASP A 54 -10.09 11.44 1.37
N ASP A 55 -10.48 12.70 1.10
CA ASP A 55 -10.66 13.20 -0.26
C ASP A 55 -9.35 13.33 -1.05
N GLN A 56 -8.19 13.26 -0.39
CA GLN A 56 -6.87 13.31 -1.02
C GLN A 56 -6.31 11.91 -1.33
N PHE A 57 -6.86 10.84 -0.76
CA PHE A 57 -6.33 9.48 -0.90
C PHE A 57 -6.03 9.10 -2.36
N ILE A 58 -7.00 9.29 -3.26
CA ILE A 58 -6.86 8.93 -4.68
C ILE A 58 -5.79 9.80 -5.36
N ALA A 59 -5.82 11.12 -5.11
CA ALA A 59 -4.88 12.04 -5.73
C ALA A 59 -3.45 11.79 -5.26
N ASN A 60 -3.26 11.54 -3.96
CA ASN A 60 -1.95 11.23 -3.39
C ASN A 60 -1.38 9.93 -3.94
N ASN A 61 -2.20 8.87 -4.07
CA ASN A 61 -1.73 7.62 -4.67
C ASN A 61 -1.32 7.83 -6.13
N ALA A 62 -2.13 8.58 -6.90
CA ALA A 62 -1.83 8.90 -8.29
C ALA A 62 -0.54 9.72 -8.47
N GLU A 63 -0.30 10.68 -7.58
CA GLU A 63 0.88 11.54 -7.66
C GLU A 63 2.15 10.87 -7.13
N LEU A 64 2.05 10.04 -6.08
CA LEU A 64 3.22 9.58 -5.32
C LEU A 64 3.62 8.13 -5.59
N VAL A 65 2.73 7.30 -6.14
CA VAL A 65 2.96 5.85 -6.23
C VAL A 65 2.61 5.26 -7.59
N ASP A 66 1.61 5.78 -8.31
CA ASP A 66 1.12 5.13 -9.53
C ASP A 66 2.17 4.96 -10.63
N GLU A 67 3.15 5.87 -10.73
CA GLU A 67 4.23 5.79 -11.73
C GLU A 67 5.18 4.60 -11.50
N VAL A 68 5.30 4.12 -10.26
CA VAL A 68 6.14 2.97 -9.88
C VAL A 68 5.31 1.72 -9.54
N ASN A 69 3.98 1.84 -9.57
CA ASN A 69 3.05 0.75 -9.29
C ASN A 69 2.80 -0.09 -10.56
N PRO A 70 2.98 -1.43 -10.52
CA PRO A 70 2.75 -2.26 -11.69
C PRO A 70 1.31 -2.26 -12.21
N ASP A 71 0.33 -2.10 -11.32
CA ASP A 71 -1.09 -2.11 -11.67
C ASP A 71 -1.89 -1.22 -10.70
N PRO A 72 -1.88 0.12 -10.87
CA PRO A 72 -2.52 1.05 -9.94
C PRO A 72 -4.04 0.93 -9.85
N GLN A 73 -4.66 0.22 -10.79
CA GLN A 73 -6.09 -0.08 -10.71
C GLN A 73 -6.41 -1.15 -9.66
N TRP A 74 -5.52 -2.13 -9.48
CA TRP A 74 -5.75 -3.32 -8.63
C TRP A 74 -4.77 -3.46 -7.46
N ILE A 75 -3.72 -2.65 -7.41
CA ILE A 75 -2.74 -2.64 -6.34
C ILE A 75 -2.83 -1.29 -5.65
N ILE A 76 -3.39 -1.26 -4.44
CA ILE A 76 -3.78 -0.02 -3.78
C ILE A 76 -2.81 0.29 -2.64
N PRO A 77 -2.02 1.39 -2.71
CA PRO A 77 -1.17 1.83 -1.60
C PRO A 77 -2.03 2.19 -0.38
N ILE A 78 -1.68 1.64 0.78
CA ILE A 78 -2.42 1.85 2.04
C ILE A 78 -1.53 2.28 3.21
N VAL A 79 -0.22 2.13 3.09
CA VAL A 79 0.76 2.51 4.11
C VAL A 79 1.98 3.07 3.41
N TRP A 80 2.55 4.12 3.99
CA TRP A 80 3.84 4.67 3.61
C TRP A 80 4.79 4.65 4.81
N SER A 81 6.07 4.44 4.55
CA SER A 81 7.12 4.64 5.52
C SER A 81 7.61 6.07 5.46
N VAL A 82 7.43 6.84 6.55
CA VAL A 82 7.87 8.24 6.61
C VAL A 82 9.40 8.36 6.49
N SER A 83 10.09 7.30 6.87
CA SER A 83 11.54 7.30 7.02
C SER A 83 12.29 6.88 5.75
N SER A 84 11.73 5.94 4.99
CA SER A 84 12.36 5.32 3.82
C SER A 84 11.59 5.58 2.52
N GLY A 85 10.37 6.13 2.59
CA GLY A 85 9.50 6.32 1.43
C GLY A 85 8.84 5.03 0.92
N ASN A 86 9.16 3.87 1.53
CA ASN A 86 8.60 2.58 1.12
C ASN A 86 7.09 2.55 1.23
N ASN A 87 6.44 1.75 0.38
CA ASN A 87 4.98 1.60 0.35
C ASN A 87 4.55 0.16 0.65
N TYR A 88 3.40 0.03 1.30
CA TYR A 88 2.71 -1.26 1.45
C TYR A 88 1.34 -1.17 0.78
N LEU A 89 1.03 -2.19 -0.03
CA LEU A 89 -0.08 -2.14 -0.98
C LEU A 89 -0.96 -3.37 -0.83
N LEU A 90 -2.28 -3.19 -0.98
CA LEU A 90 -3.23 -4.29 -1.11
C LEU A 90 -3.33 -4.73 -2.57
N ASP A 91 -3.05 -5.99 -2.85
CA ASP A 91 -3.13 -6.58 -4.20
C ASP A 91 -4.44 -7.36 -4.40
N TYR A 92 -5.33 -6.78 -5.20
CA TYR A 92 -6.65 -7.32 -5.51
C TYR A 92 -6.67 -8.17 -6.80
N ARG A 93 -5.54 -8.34 -7.49
CA ARG A 93 -5.50 -9.03 -8.80
C ARG A 93 -5.93 -10.49 -8.73
N GLN A 94 -5.59 -11.16 -7.63
CA GLN A 94 -5.91 -12.59 -7.44
C GLN A 94 -7.18 -12.82 -6.61
N ASN A 95 -7.40 -12.02 -5.56
CA ASN A 95 -8.52 -12.17 -4.65
C ASN A 95 -9.03 -10.81 -4.17
N LYS A 96 -10.30 -10.52 -4.47
CA LYS A 96 -10.92 -9.24 -4.13
C LYS A 96 -11.44 -9.13 -2.70
N GLU A 97 -11.68 -10.27 -2.05
CA GLU A 97 -12.23 -10.32 -0.69
C GLU A 97 -11.10 -10.32 0.35
N THR A 98 -10.00 -11.01 0.04
CA THR A 98 -8.82 -11.11 0.88
C THR A 98 -7.56 -10.79 0.06
N PRO A 99 -7.33 -9.52 -0.29
CA PRO A 99 -6.15 -9.10 -1.03
C PRO A 99 -4.87 -9.38 -0.23
N SER A 100 -3.82 -9.82 -0.91
CA SER A 100 -2.49 -9.95 -0.29
C SER A 100 -1.88 -8.57 -0.03
N VAL A 101 -0.85 -8.53 0.81
CA VAL A 101 -0.08 -7.31 1.06
C VAL A 101 1.27 -7.41 0.37
N LEU A 102 1.56 -6.42 -0.48
CA LEU A 102 2.83 -6.23 -1.15
C LEU A 102 3.65 -5.16 -0.42
N PHE A 103 4.96 -5.24 -0.58
CA PHE A 103 5.92 -4.23 -0.19
C PHE A 103 6.62 -3.71 -1.45
N MET A 104 6.78 -2.39 -1.50
CA MET A 104 7.48 -1.67 -2.57
C MET A 104 8.58 -0.83 -1.95
N GLU A 105 9.82 -1.12 -2.36
CA GLU A 105 11.00 -0.42 -1.89
C GLU A 105 11.22 0.83 -2.75
N HIS A 106 11.13 2.01 -2.14
CA HIS A 106 11.15 3.27 -2.87
C HIS A 106 12.45 3.51 -3.62
N GLU A 107 13.59 3.18 -3.01
CA GLU A 107 14.92 3.43 -3.59
C GLU A 107 15.23 2.55 -4.81
N LEU A 108 14.54 1.41 -4.95
CA LEU A 108 14.76 0.45 -6.03
C LEU A 108 13.63 0.44 -7.08
N ALA A 109 12.53 1.14 -6.81
CA ALA A 109 11.37 1.11 -7.69
C ALA A 109 11.66 1.83 -9.01
N MET A 110 11.56 1.09 -10.11
CA MET A 110 11.70 1.61 -11.46
C MET A 110 10.43 2.38 -11.85
N VAL A 111 10.58 3.57 -12.41
CA VAL A 111 9.48 4.35 -12.95
C VAL A 111 9.01 3.73 -14.27
N ARG A 112 7.71 3.77 -14.54
CA ARG A 112 7.11 3.19 -15.76
C ARG A 112 7.73 3.71 -17.05
N GLU A 113 8.07 4.99 -17.11
CA GLU A 113 8.77 5.58 -18.26
C GLU A 113 10.11 4.89 -18.52
N ASP A 114 10.90 4.64 -17.47
CA ASP A 114 12.19 3.95 -17.59
C ASP A 114 11.98 2.48 -18.00
N ALA A 115 11.00 1.79 -17.40
CA ALA A 115 10.68 0.41 -17.78
C ALA A 115 10.28 0.29 -19.25
N GLU A 116 9.47 1.22 -19.76
CA GLU A 116 9.06 1.27 -21.17
C GLU A 116 10.21 1.65 -22.10
N SER A 117 11.15 2.48 -21.64
CA SER A 117 12.34 2.85 -22.41
C SER A 117 13.40 1.75 -22.46
N GLU A 118 13.53 0.95 -21.40
CA GLU A 118 14.53 -0.12 -21.31
C GLU A 118 14.06 -1.45 -21.94
N ALA A 119 12.75 -1.64 -22.08
CA ALA A 119 12.16 -2.86 -22.62
C ALA A 119 12.03 -2.87 -24.14
N ASP A 120 12.20 -4.04 -24.77
CA ASP A 120 11.93 -4.22 -26.20
C ASP A 120 10.41 -4.35 -26.49
N THR A 121 9.62 -4.71 -25.46
CA THR A 121 8.17 -5.00 -25.58
C THR A 121 7.39 -4.52 -24.35
N SER A 122 6.09 -4.30 -24.51
CA SER A 122 5.19 -3.96 -23.39
C SER A 122 5.16 -5.02 -22.29
N GLU A 123 5.26 -6.29 -22.66
CA GLU A 123 5.27 -7.42 -21.72
C GLU A 123 6.55 -7.42 -20.90
N GLU A 124 7.68 -7.03 -21.51
CA GLU A 124 8.93 -6.87 -20.81
C GLU A 124 8.94 -5.66 -19.87
N ALA A 125 8.44 -4.51 -20.32
CA ALA A 125 8.25 -3.34 -19.46
C ALA A 125 7.37 -3.69 -18.25
N GLN A 126 6.28 -4.43 -18.47
CA GLN A 126 5.44 -4.89 -17.37
C GLN A 126 6.19 -5.81 -16.40
N ARG A 127 7.07 -6.71 -16.88
CA ARG A 127 7.90 -7.54 -15.99
C ARG A 127 8.81 -6.69 -15.11
N PHE A 128 9.45 -5.65 -15.65
CA PHE A 128 10.24 -4.72 -14.84
C PHE A 128 9.38 -4.04 -13.77
N MET A 129 8.17 -3.61 -14.13
CA MET A 129 7.25 -3.05 -13.14
C MET A 129 6.82 -4.05 -12.06
N GLU A 130 6.64 -5.33 -12.40
CA GLU A 130 6.34 -6.37 -11.40
C GLU A 130 7.51 -6.60 -10.42
N GLU A 131 8.74 -6.29 -10.79
CA GLU A 131 9.91 -6.40 -9.91
C GLU A 131 9.93 -5.32 -8.81
N ASN A 132 9.17 -4.22 -8.97
CA ASN A 132 9.05 -3.17 -7.95
C ASN A 132 8.34 -3.63 -6.67
N VAL A 133 7.60 -4.73 -6.73
CA VAL A 133 6.76 -5.20 -5.63
C VAL A 133 7.08 -6.64 -5.25
N GLN A 134 7.04 -6.92 -3.95
CA GLN A 134 7.19 -8.27 -3.42
C GLN A 134 6.09 -8.61 -2.40
N PRO A 135 5.54 -9.83 -2.43
CA PRO A 135 4.53 -10.24 -1.46
C PRO A 135 5.14 -10.42 -0.07
N ILE A 136 4.49 -9.85 0.95
CA ILE A 136 4.94 -9.95 2.35
C ILE A 136 3.90 -10.59 3.29
N ALA A 137 2.63 -10.58 2.90
CA ALA A 137 1.56 -11.24 3.65
C ALA A 137 0.44 -11.70 2.73
N THR A 138 -0.23 -12.79 3.08
CA THR A 138 -1.32 -13.37 2.28
C THR A 138 -2.65 -12.64 2.44
N HIS A 139 -2.80 -11.84 3.49
CA HIS A 139 -3.96 -10.97 3.75
C HIS A 139 -3.60 -9.91 4.80
N PHE A 140 -4.49 -8.94 5.02
CA PHE A 140 -4.25 -7.79 5.89
C PHE A 140 -3.95 -8.17 7.35
N GLU A 141 -4.69 -9.10 7.93
CA GLU A 141 -4.48 -9.50 9.33
C GLU A 141 -3.12 -10.17 9.52
N ALA A 142 -2.64 -10.94 8.53
CA ALA A 142 -1.29 -11.50 8.56
C ALA A 142 -0.23 -10.39 8.54
N PHE A 143 -0.44 -9.32 7.76
CA PHE A 143 0.43 -8.15 7.77
C PHE A 143 0.44 -7.43 9.13
N VAL A 144 -0.72 -7.27 9.78
CA VAL A 144 -0.80 -6.66 11.12
C VAL A 144 0.06 -7.40 12.15
N THR A 145 0.22 -8.72 12.05
CA THR A 145 1.09 -9.47 12.96
C THR A 145 2.58 -9.13 12.82
N LEU A 146 2.96 -8.47 11.73
CA LEU A 146 4.31 -7.97 11.49
C LEU A 146 4.50 -6.55 12.04
N LEU A 147 3.48 -5.93 12.62
CA LEU A 147 3.53 -4.54 13.06
C LEU A 147 3.68 -4.43 14.58
N GLN A 148 4.55 -3.51 15.00
CA GLN A 148 4.68 -3.10 16.39
C GLN A 148 4.35 -1.61 16.50
N ALA A 149 3.38 -1.25 17.35
CA ALA A 149 3.05 0.15 17.58
C ALA A 149 4.26 0.90 18.16
N ARG A 150 4.63 2.02 17.53
CA ARG A 150 5.69 2.88 18.06
C ARG A 150 5.14 3.70 19.23
N PRO A 151 5.83 3.74 20.37
CA PRO A 151 5.48 4.67 21.44
C PRO A 151 5.61 6.10 20.90
N SER A 152 4.56 6.91 21.06
CA SER A 152 4.67 8.36 20.88
C SER A 152 5.70 8.89 21.87
N LEU A 153 6.82 9.42 21.38
CA LEU A 153 7.74 10.20 22.20
C LEU A 153 6.96 11.43 22.69
N GLY A 154 6.61 11.43 23.97
CA GLY A 154 5.95 12.56 24.63
C GLY A 154 6.84 13.78 24.74
#